data_AF-A0A5J6Q747-F1
#
_entry.id   AF-A0A5J6Q747-F1
#
_cell.length_a   1.000
_cell.length_b   1.000
_cell.length_c   1.000
_cell.angle_alpha   90.00
_cell.angle_beta   90.00
_cell.angle_gamma   90.00
#
_symmetry.space_group_name_H-M   'P 1'
#
loop_
_entity.id
_entity.type
_entity.pdbx_description
1 polymer ?
#
loop_
_entity_poly.entity_id
_entity_poly.type
_entity_poly.pdbx_seq_one_letter_code
_entity_poly.pdbx_strand_id
1 'polypeptide(L)'
;MPPDSTYAPPVGGHLAVLQGPAREPRPLLVSFRPDDAAGTPSPDPGSGLTSLSRDLGRAPASLLLFPAPAVTAPLLWRSSYVCQPEEEPGGGLFGFVRAVAPAAETLLVKAIEPSDQSTAAHLDWLGSACGESVAVTEVANRFDLEALISPDWPDQLPVLCPEPLPAR
;
A
#
# COMPACT_ATOMS: atom_id res chain seq x y z
N MET A 1 2.98 2.07 11.12
CA MET A 1 3.10 2.93 9.91
C MET A 1 4.20 3.95 10.15
N PRO A 2 4.95 4.43 9.14
CA PRO A 2 5.89 5.53 9.36
C PRO A 2 5.12 6.77 9.85
N PRO A 3 5.63 7.50 10.85
CA PRO A 3 4.89 8.59 11.49
C PRO A 3 4.59 9.75 10.52
N ASP A 4 5.45 9.97 9.53
CA ASP A 4 5.35 11.09 8.58
C ASP A 4 4.99 10.64 7.16
N SER A 5 4.35 9.47 7.00
CA SER A 5 4.05 8.89 5.68
C SER A 5 5.26 8.83 4.75
N THR A 6 6.47 8.70 5.30
CA THR A 6 7.73 8.62 4.54
C THR A 6 8.44 7.32 4.91
N TYR A 7 8.96 6.59 3.93
CA TYR A 7 9.66 5.33 4.17
C TYR A 7 10.84 5.18 3.22
N ALA A 8 11.99 4.76 3.75
CA ALA A 8 13.15 4.40 2.94
C ALA A 8 13.33 2.88 2.90
N PRO A 9 12.79 2.18 1.88
CA PRO A 9 12.96 0.74 1.77
C PRO A 9 14.45 0.40 1.56
N PRO A 10 14.98 -0.62 2.24
CA PRO A 10 16.31 -1.12 1.93
C PRO A 10 16.34 -1.70 0.51
N VAL A 11 17.54 -1.84 -0.07
CA VAL A 11 17.70 -2.48 -1.38
C VAL A 11 17.18 -3.92 -1.31
N GLY A 12 16.21 -4.25 -2.16
CA GLY A 12 15.54 -5.55 -2.13
C GLY A 12 14.52 -5.72 -1.00
N GLY A 13 14.19 -4.65 -0.29
CA GLY A 13 13.15 -4.63 0.75
C GLY A 13 11.74 -4.75 0.19
N HIS A 14 10.77 -4.68 1.08
CA HIS A 14 9.36 -4.92 0.77
C HIS A 14 8.49 -3.69 1.05
N LEU A 15 7.28 -3.73 0.52
CA LEU A 15 6.15 -2.88 0.88
C LEU A 15 4.95 -3.80 1.14
N ALA A 16 4.09 -3.40 2.07
CA ALA A 16 2.90 -4.18 2.42
C ALA A 16 1.64 -3.32 2.43
N VAL A 17 0.53 -3.89 1.95
CA VAL A 17 -0.82 -3.32 2.13
C VAL A 17 -1.65 -4.27 2.97
N LEU A 18 -2.20 -3.74 4.06
CA LEU A 18 -3.21 -4.41 4.86
C LEU A 18 -4.60 -4.14 4.25
N GLN A 19 -5.25 -5.17 3.72
CA GLN A 19 -6.61 -5.09 3.23
C GLN A 19 -7.58 -5.49 4.34
N GLY A 20 -8.51 -4.59 4.66
CA GLY A 20 -9.49 -4.78 5.72
C GLY A 20 -10.62 -5.76 5.35
N PRO A 21 -11.35 -6.26 6.35
CA PRO A 21 -12.57 -7.01 6.12
C PRO A 21 -13.59 -6.13 5.41
N ALA A 22 -14.18 -6.65 4.33
CA ALA A 22 -15.24 -5.99 3.59
C ALA A 22 -16.25 -7.04 3.13
N ARG A 23 -17.55 -6.73 3.26
CA ARG A 23 -18.63 -7.59 2.73
C ARG A 23 -18.55 -7.73 1.21
N GLU A 24 -18.15 -6.66 0.55
CA GLU A 24 -17.96 -6.59 -0.90
C GLU A 24 -16.59 -5.97 -1.22
N PRO A 25 -15.51 -6.77 -1.26
CA PRO A 25 -14.19 -6.24 -1.54
C PRO A 25 -14.12 -5.59 -2.92
N ARG A 26 -13.59 -4.37 -2.97
CA ARG A 26 -13.33 -3.64 -4.21
C ARG A 26 -11.88 -3.88 -4.66
N PRO A 27 -11.59 -3.78 -5.98
CA PRO A 27 -10.23 -3.92 -6.47
C PRO A 27 -9.32 -2.86 -5.86
N LEU A 28 -8.09 -3.24 -5.52
CA LEU A 28 -7.08 -2.32 -5.02
C LEU A 28 -6.11 -1.94 -6.14
N LEU A 29 -5.98 -0.65 -6.41
CA LEU A 29 -4.99 -0.10 -7.31
C LEU A 29 -3.80 0.43 -6.50
N VAL A 30 -2.60 -0.02 -6.85
CA VAL A 30 -1.34 0.53 -6.34
C VAL A 30 -0.64 1.29 -7.46
N SER A 31 -0.05 2.44 -7.15
CA SER A 31 0.77 3.18 -8.10
C SER A 31 2.01 3.82 -7.47
N PHE A 32 3.05 3.96 -8.28
CA PHE A 32 4.29 4.65 -7.97
C PHE A 32 4.51 5.73 -9.01
N ARG A 33 4.76 6.95 -8.57
CA ARG A 33 5.03 8.08 -9.46
C ARG A 33 6.23 8.86 -8.93
N PRO A 34 7.06 9.46 -9.79
CA PRO A 34 8.01 10.46 -9.34
C PRO A 34 7.31 11.54 -8.51
N ASP A 35 7.96 11.99 -7.43
CA ASP A 35 7.48 13.15 -6.71
C ASP A 35 8.01 14.44 -7.36
N ASP A 36 7.12 15.14 -8.08
CA ASP A 36 7.45 16.38 -8.80
C ASP A 36 7.62 17.59 -7.85
N ALA A 37 7.26 17.44 -6.56
CA ALA A 37 7.38 18.51 -5.56
C ALA A 37 8.83 18.82 -5.16
N ALA A 38 9.79 17.94 -5.48
CA ALA A 38 11.20 18.10 -5.13
C ALA A 38 11.92 19.26 -5.86
N GLY A 39 11.26 19.98 -6.78
CA GLY A 39 11.81 21.19 -7.41
C GLY A 39 13.07 20.99 -8.27
N THR A 40 13.56 19.76 -8.39
CA THR A 40 14.59 19.38 -9.34
C THR A 40 13.95 19.30 -10.73
N PRO A 41 14.43 20.07 -11.73
CA PRO A 41 13.98 19.89 -13.10
C PRO A 41 14.17 18.42 -13.49
N SER A 42 13.12 17.80 -14.05
CA SER A 42 13.21 16.45 -14.62
C SER A 42 14.52 16.31 -15.38
N PRO A 43 15.43 15.42 -14.98
CA PRO A 43 16.57 15.13 -15.82
C PRO A 43 16.02 14.43 -17.05
N ASP A 44 16.20 15.05 -18.22
CA ASP A 44 15.91 14.53 -19.56
C ASP A 44 14.48 14.03 -19.88
N PRO A 45 13.88 14.41 -21.04
CA PRO A 45 12.71 13.74 -21.61
C PRO A 45 12.95 12.27 -22.02
N GLY A 46 14.06 11.66 -21.57
CA GLY A 46 14.43 10.25 -21.70
C GLY A 46 14.87 9.56 -20.40
N SER A 47 14.80 10.22 -19.23
CA SER A 47 15.05 9.56 -17.94
C SER A 47 13.77 8.86 -17.46
N GLY A 48 13.69 7.57 -17.74
CA GLY A 48 12.46 6.78 -17.77
C GLY A 48 11.87 6.36 -16.41
N LEU A 49 11.73 7.26 -15.44
CA LEU A 49 10.88 6.99 -14.27
C LEU A 49 9.41 7.13 -14.66
N THR A 50 8.89 6.09 -15.33
CA THR A 50 7.49 6.02 -15.76
C THR A 50 6.62 5.70 -14.54
N SER A 51 5.45 6.36 -14.44
CA SER A 51 4.45 5.99 -13.45
C SER A 51 4.10 4.50 -13.59
N LEU A 52 4.29 3.73 -12.53
CA LEU A 52 3.94 2.32 -12.49
C LEU A 52 2.60 2.17 -11.78
N SER A 53 1.70 1.35 -12.30
CA SER A 53 0.46 1.03 -11.61
C SER A 53 0.06 -0.42 -11.82
N ARG A 54 -0.56 -1.00 -10.78
CA ARG A 54 -1.01 -2.38 -10.78
C ARG A 54 -2.34 -2.51 -10.05
N ASP A 55 -3.25 -3.23 -10.68
CA ASP A 55 -4.47 -3.74 -10.06
C ASP A 55 -4.12 -5.06 -9.34
N LEU A 56 -4.38 -5.11 -8.03
CA LEU A 56 -4.14 -6.27 -7.17
C LEU A 56 -5.41 -7.13 -7.00
N GLY A 57 -6.48 -6.81 -7.73
CA GLY A 57 -7.74 -7.52 -7.70
C GLY A 57 -8.52 -7.28 -6.41
N ARG A 58 -9.62 -8.02 -6.29
CA ARG A 58 -10.47 -8.06 -5.09
C ARG A 58 -9.95 -9.18 -4.19
N ALA A 59 -9.77 -8.90 -2.91
CA ALA A 59 -9.36 -9.90 -1.93
C ALA A 59 -10.15 -9.69 -0.62
N PRO A 60 -10.43 -10.77 0.13
CA PRO A 60 -10.91 -10.65 1.52
C PRO A 60 -9.82 -10.01 2.41
N ALA A 61 -10.03 -9.96 3.73
CA ALA A 61 -9.01 -9.48 4.64
C ALA A 61 -7.69 -10.24 4.45
N SER A 62 -6.62 -9.54 4.08
CA SER A 62 -5.32 -10.13 3.73
C SER A 62 -4.19 -9.12 3.82
N LEU A 63 -2.95 -9.63 3.86
CA LEU A 63 -1.73 -8.83 3.72
C LEU A 63 -1.16 -9.04 2.32
N LEU A 64 -1.09 -7.98 1.52
CA LEU A 64 -0.39 -8.01 0.24
C LEU A 64 1.04 -7.55 0.45
N LEU A 65 2.02 -8.42 0.19
CA LEU A 65 3.44 -8.10 0.30
C LEU A 65 4.08 -8.11 -1.08
N PHE A 66 4.76 -7.04 -1.47
CA PHE A 66 5.46 -6.98 -2.76
C PHE A 66 6.82 -6.30 -2.62
N PRO A 67 7.79 -6.62 -3.50
CA PRO A 67 9.09 -5.97 -3.50
C PRO A 67 8.96 -4.45 -3.67
N ALA A 68 9.73 -3.70 -2.89
CA ALA A 68 9.85 -2.27 -3.07
C ALA A 68 10.56 -1.98 -4.41
N PRO A 69 10.11 -0.96 -5.17
CA PRO A 69 10.84 -0.53 -6.36
C PRO A 69 12.21 0.05 -5.96
N ALA A 70 13.16 0.01 -6.89
CA ALA A 70 14.44 0.69 -6.68
C ALA A 70 14.24 2.21 -6.59
N VAL A 71 14.49 2.78 -5.41
CA VAL A 71 14.31 4.21 -5.15
C VAL A 71 15.59 4.97 -5.53
N THR A 72 15.67 5.43 -6.78
CA THR A 72 16.78 6.26 -7.28
C THR A 72 16.51 7.77 -7.13
N ALA A 73 15.23 8.15 -7.09
CA ALA A 73 14.70 9.47 -6.78
C ALA A 73 13.43 9.30 -5.91
N PRO A 74 12.94 10.34 -5.22
CA PRO A 74 11.72 10.24 -4.43
C PRO A 74 10.51 9.77 -5.26
N LEU A 75 9.76 8.80 -4.74
CA LEU A 75 8.57 8.23 -5.39
C LEU A 75 7.36 8.33 -4.47
N LEU A 76 6.25 8.84 -4.97
CA LEU A 76 4.96 8.77 -4.29
C LEU A 76 4.33 7.38 -4.54
N TRP A 77 4.25 6.58 -3.48
CA TRP A 77 3.47 5.34 -3.45
C TRP A 77 2.04 5.65 -3.01
N ARG A 78 1.07 5.27 -3.82
CA ARG A 78 -0.36 5.43 -3.54
C ARG A 78 -1.08 4.09 -3.62
N SER A 79 -1.98 3.82 -2.68
CA SER A 79 -2.95 2.74 -2.76
C SER A 79 -4.38 3.27 -2.65
N SER A 80 -5.27 2.79 -3.51
CA SER A 80 -6.65 3.27 -3.61
C SER A 80 -7.60 2.17 -4.09
N TYR A 81 -8.80 2.11 -3.52
CA TYR A 81 -9.83 1.19 -3.98
C TYR A 81 -10.55 1.74 -5.23
N VAL A 82 -10.82 0.87 -6.19
CA VAL A 82 -11.62 1.20 -7.38
C VAL A 82 -13.10 1.08 -7.03
N CYS A 83 -13.68 2.21 -6.60
CA CYS A 83 -15.12 2.32 -6.37
C CYS A 83 -15.80 2.68 -7.70
N GLN A 84 -16.64 1.79 -8.25
CA GLN A 84 -17.51 2.17 -9.36
C GLN A 84 -18.57 3.15 -8.86
N PRO A 85 -18.99 4.15 -9.66
CA PRO A 85 -20.23 4.84 -9.39
C PRO A 85 -21.35 3.81 -9.60
N GLU A 86 -22.03 3.41 -8.53
CA GLU A 86 -23.25 2.63 -8.67
C GLU A 86 -24.27 3.52 -9.41
N GLU A 87 -24.68 3.11 -10.60
CA GLU A 87 -25.87 3.65 -11.27
C GLU A 87 -27.10 3.15 -10.49
N GLU A 88 -27.41 3.78 -9.36
CA GLU A 88 -28.71 3.64 -8.72
C GLU A 88 -29.73 4.52 -9.47
N PRO A 89 -30.79 3.95 -10.07
CA PRO A 89 -31.87 4.72 -10.69
C PRO A 89 -32.78 5.26 -9.58
N GLY A 90 -32.33 6.29 -8.86
CA GLY A 90 -33.09 6.78 -7.71
C GLY A 90 -32.45 7.91 -6.92
N GLY A 91 -31.67 8.79 -7.57
CA GLY A 91 -31.04 9.96 -6.94
C GLY A 91 -32.05 10.93 -6.33
N GLY A 92 -32.47 10.68 -5.08
CA GLY A 92 -33.15 11.65 -4.24
C GLY A 92 -32.26 12.85 -3.93
N LEU A 93 -32.88 13.93 -3.44
CA LEU A 93 -32.33 15.27 -3.21
C LEU A 93 -31.11 15.38 -2.26
N PHE A 94 -30.48 14.26 -1.88
CA PHE A 94 -29.34 14.16 -0.95
C PHE A 94 -28.19 13.26 -1.45
N GLY A 95 -28.13 12.91 -2.74
CA GLY A 95 -27.10 12.03 -3.32
C GLY A 95 -25.65 12.57 -3.38
N PHE A 96 -25.30 13.57 -2.56
CA PHE A 96 -24.06 14.35 -2.68
C PHE A 96 -22.90 13.84 -1.81
N VAL A 97 -23.18 13.05 -0.78
CA VAL A 97 -22.11 12.51 0.10
C VAL A 97 -21.78 11.10 -0.34
N ARG A 98 -20.92 10.99 -1.36
CA ARG A 98 -20.28 9.71 -1.70
C ARG A 98 -19.16 9.49 -0.68
N ALA A 99 -19.25 8.43 0.11
CA ALA A 99 -18.15 7.99 0.96
C ALA A 99 -17.02 7.47 0.08
N VAL A 100 -16.12 8.36 -0.33
CA VAL A 100 -14.89 7.98 -1.04
C VAL A 100 -13.80 7.83 0.03
N ALA A 101 -13.30 6.62 0.23
CA ALA A 101 -12.13 6.41 1.05
C ALA A 101 -10.93 7.10 0.38
N PRO A 102 -10.27 8.07 1.04
CA PRO A 102 -9.10 8.73 0.47
C PRO A 102 -8.00 7.70 0.22
N ALA A 103 -7.21 7.92 -0.83
CA ALA A 103 -6.08 7.06 -1.12
C ALA A 103 -5.03 7.16 0.01
N ALA A 104 -4.43 6.03 0.38
CA ALA A 104 -3.29 6.04 1.28
C ALA A 104 -2.02 6.36 0.49
N GLU A 105 -1.24 7.31 0.98
CA GLU A 105 -0.04 7.83 0.31
C GLU A 105 1.17 7.74 1.22
N THR A 106 2.28 7.31 0.64
CA THR A 106 3.59 7.22 1.30
C THR A 106 4.65 7.73 0.34
N LEU A 107 5.51 8.65 0.81
CA LEU A 107 6.69 9.09 0.09
C LEU A 107 7.82 8.07 0.31
N LEU A 108 8.30 7.48 -0.78
CA LEU A 108 9.47 6.61 -0.76
C LEU A 108 10.72 7.42 -1.04
N VAL A 109 11.69 7.35 -0.15
CA VAL A 109 12.96 8.09 -0.26
C VAL A 109 14.16 7.15 -0.19
N LYS A 110 15.33 7.66 -0.55
CA LYS A 110 16.57 6.88 -0.53
C LYS A 110 17.29 6.94 0.82
N ALA A 111 17.13 8.04 1.56
CA ALA A 111 17.84 8.27 2.81
C ALA A 111 17.18 7.48 3.93
N ILE A 112 17.87 6.44 4.42
CA ILE A 112 17.40 5.57 5.50
C ILE A 112 17.56 6.27 6.84
N GLU A 113 16.47 6.35 7.60
CA GLU A 113 16.43 6.79 8.99
C GLU A 113 16.33 5.58 9.95
N PRO A 114 16.63 5.76 11.25
CA PRO A 114 16.53 4.66 12.22
C PRO A 114 15.13 4.02 12.30
N SER A 115 14.07 4.81 12.12
CA SER A 115 12.66 4.35 12.10
C SER A 115 12.37 3.41 10.93
N ASP A 116 13.06 3.59 9.79
CA ASP A 116 12.91 2.72 8.61
C ASP A 116 13.43 1.31 8.88
N GLN A 117 14.46 1.17 9.71
CA GLN A 117 15.06 -0.14 10.03
C GLN A 117 14.08 -1.04 10.78
N SER A 118 13.34 -0.49 11.75
CA SER A 118 12.30 -1.24 12.45
C SER A 118 11.17 -1.64 11.52
N THR A 119 10.75 -0.73 10.64
CA THR A 119 9.71 -1.00 9.64
C THR A 119 10.16 -2.09 8.66
N ALA A 120 11.40 -2.03 8.17
CA ALA A 120 11.99 -3.04 7.31
C ALA A 120 12.04 -4.41 7.98
N ALA A 121 12.47 -4.49 9.26
CA ALA A 121 12.51 -5.74 10.00
C ALA A 121 11.11 -6.39 10.16
N HIS A 122 10.07 -5.59 10.38
CA HIS A 122 8.70 -6.09 10.44
C HIS A 122 8.20 -6.58 9.07
N LEU A 123 8.58 -5.89 7.99
CA LEU A 123 8.24 -6.30 6.63
C LEU A 123 9.00 -7.56 6.20
N ASP A 124 10.25 -7.74 6.63
CA ASP A 124 11.03 -8.96 6.39
C ASP A 124 10.44 -10.16 7.14
N TRP A 125 9.94 -9.95 8.36
CA TRP A 125 9.17 -10.96 9.08
C TRP A 125 7.92 -11.38 8.28
N LEU A 126 7.17 -10.44 7.70
CA LEU A 126 6.06 -10.78 6.79
C LEU A 126 6.56 -11.53 5.55
N GLY A 127 7.72 -11.16 5.01
CA GLY A 127 8.37 -11.87 3.91
C GLY A 127 8.64 -13.33 4.22
N SER A 128 9.03 -13.65 5.46
CA SER A 128 9.24 -15.03 5.90
C SER A 128 7.95 -15.86 5.97
N ALA A 129 6.79 -15.20 6.08
CA ALA A 129 5.47 -15.82 6.14
C ALA A 129 4.74 -15.79 4.78
N CYS A 130 5.45 -15.49 3.70
CA CYS A 130 4.90 -15.38 2.37
C CYS A 130 4.18 -16.67 1.92
N GLY A 131 2.90 -16.57 1.55
CA GLY A 131 2.05 -17.71 1.19
C GLY A 131 1.42 -18.44 2.39
N GLU A 132 1.76 -18.04 3.61
CA GLU A 132 1.19 -18.57 4.85
C GLU A 132 0.15 -17.60 5.45
N SER A 133 -0.27 -17.85 6.68
CA SER A 133 -1.15 -16.96 7.44
C SER A 133 -0.50 -16.55 8.75
N VAL A 134 -0.75 -15.30 9.15
CA VAL A 134 -0.24 -14.71 10.39
C VAL A 134 -1.40 -14.24 11.27
N ALA A 135 -1.20 -14.26 12.59
CA ALA A 135 -2.22 -13.78 13.52
C ALA A 135 -2.47 -12.28 13.35
N VAL A 136 -3.73 -11.86 13.27
CA VAL A 136 -4.09 -10.42 13.19
C VAL A 136 -3.51 -9.63 14.34
N THR A 137 -3.57 -10.19 15.56
CA THR A 137 -3.06 -9.54 16.77
C THR A 137 -1.55 -9.31 16.71
N GLU A 138 -0.79 -10.26 16.16
CA GLU A 138 0.66 -10.11 15.98
C GLU A 138 0.98 -9.01 14.95
N VAL A 139 0.23 -8.96 13.85
CA VAL A 139 0.35 -7.90 12.84
C VAL A 139 0.01 -6.54 13.46
N ALA A 140 -1.07 -6.47 14.23
CA ALA A 140 -1.50 -5.24 14.88
C ALA A 140 -0.42 -4.69 15.81
N ASN A 141 0.10 -5.53 16.70
CA ASN A 141 1.13 -5.16 17.67
C ASN A 141 2.44 -4.73 16.99
N ARG A 142 2.88 -5.42 15.93
CA ARG A 142 4.13 -5.09 15.24
C ARG A 142 4.05 -3.77 14.47
N PHE A 143 2.90 -3.48 13.88
CA PHE A 143 2.76 -2.33 12.99
C PHE A 143 2.06 -1.13 13.62
N ASP A 144 1.71 -1.22 14.91
CA ASP A 144 0.95 -0.23 15.69
C ASP A 144 -0.42 0.07 15.04
N LEU A 145 -1.18 -1.01 14.78
CA LEU A 145 -2.47 -0.99 14.07
C LEU A 145 -3.63 -1.47 14.93
N GLU A 146 -3.46 -1.60 16.25
CA GLU A 146 -4.46 -2.11 17.19
C GLU A 146 -5.78 -1.33 17.11
N ALA A 147 -5.71 -0.01 16.88
CA ALA A 147 -6.88 0.83 16.71
C ALA A 147 -7.70 0.54 15.43
N LEU A 148 -7.11 -0.15 14.44
CA LEU A 148 -7.76 -0.53 13.18
C LEU A 148 -8.38 -1.93 13.24
N ILE A 149 -8.00 -2.74 14.23
CA ILE A 149 -8.50 -4.10 14.38
C ILE A 149 -9.82 -4.09 15.15
N SER A 150 -10.90 -4.37 14.42
CA SER A 150 -12.25 -4.57 14.95
C SER A 150 -12.61 -6.06 15.04
N PRO A 151 -13.73 -6.43 15.69
CA PRO A 151 -14.20 -7.81 15.75
C PRO A 151 -14.55 -8.45 14.39
N ASP A 152 -14.64 -7.67 13.32
CA ASP A 152 -14.94 -8.17 11.97
C ASP A 152 -13.69 -8.74 11.27
N TRP A 153 -12.51 -8.54 11.84
CA TRP A 153 -11.27 -9.13 11.34
C TRP A 153 -11.22 -10.63 11.63
N PRO A 154 -10.70 -11.46 10.71
CA PRO A 154 -10.42 -12.86 10.99
C PRO A 154 -9.30 -13.01 12.03
N ASP A 155 -9.19 -14.15 12.70
CA ASP A 155 -8.06 -14.39 13.63
C ASP A 155 -6.71 -14.49 12.91
N GLN A 156 -6.74 -14.88 11.62
CA GLN A 156 -5.57 -15.12 10.77
C GLN A 156 -5.71 -14.35 9.45
N LEU A 157 -4.61 -13.73 9.03
CA LEU A 157 -4.51 -13.06 7.74
C LEU A 157 -3.59 -13.85 6.81
N PRO A 158 -4.07 -14.22 5.61
CA PRO A 158 -3.18 -14.76 4.59
C PRO A 158 -2.22 -13.66 4.12
N VAL A 159 -0.95 -14.03 3.97
CA VAL A 159 0.09 -13.19 3.37
C VAL A 159 0.21 -13.56 1.90
N LEU A 160 -0.32 -12.71 1.04
CA LEU A 160 -0.31 -12.89 -0.41
C LEU A 160 0.89 -12.15 -0.99
N CYS A 161 1.73 -12.88 -1.71
CA CYS A 161 2.90 -12.32 -2.38
C CYS A 161 2.70 -12.38 -3.89
N PRO A 162 2.01 -11.40 -4.48
CA PRO A 162 1.91 -11.33 -5.94
C PRO A 162 3.31 -11.18 -6.56
N GLU A 163 3.48 -11.64 -7.80
CA GLU A 163 4.74 -11.51 -8.53
C GLU A 163 5.31 -10.08 -8.45
N PRO A 164 6.64 -9.87 -8.50
CA PRO A 164 7.22 -8.54 -8.46
C PRO A 164 6.58 -7.59 -9.48
N LEU A 165 6.42 -6.32 -9.09
CA LEU A 165 6.07 -5.28 -10.04
C LEU A 165 7.11 -5.27 -11.17
N PRO A 166 6.69 -5.20 -12.45
CA PRO A 166 7.64 -5.30 -13.55
C PRO A 166 8.67 -4.18 -13.43
N ALA A 167 9.91 -4.57 -13.15
CA ALA A 167 11.06 -3.67 -13.24
C ALA A 167 11.25 -3.35 -14.73
N ARG A 168 11.29 -2.06 -15.07
CA ARG A 168 11.73 -1.62 -16.39
C ARG A 168 12.77 -0.53 -16.21
#